data_AF-A0A534AJ44-F1
#
_entry.id   AF-A0A534AJ44-F1
#
_cell.length_a   1.000
_cell.length_b   1.000
_cell.length_c   1.000
_cell.angle_alpha   90.00
_cell.angle_beta   90.00
_cell.angle_gamma   90.00
#
_symmetry.space_group_name_H-M   'P 1'
#
loop_
_entity.id
_entity.type
_entity.pdbx_description
1 polymer ?
#
loop_
_entity_poly.entity_id
_entity_poly.type
_entity_poly.pdbx_seq_one_letter_code
_entity_poly.pdbx_strand_id
1 'polypeptide(L)'
;MYEFATLESPYSMPVALHGDLDLTDPEAQTRSRALNQFLAGVELKAFKIAQAALRHEDDALDAVQDAMLQLARAYADRPPQEWKPLFYRILENR
;
A
#
# COMPACT_ATOMS: atom_id res chain seq x y z
N MET A 1 20.38 -53.92 -29.44
CA MET A 1 20.56 -53.74 -27.98
C MET A 1 21.38 -52.48 -27.80
N TYR A 2 20.72 -51.35 -27.58
CA TYR A 2 21.38 -50.09 -27.22
C TYR A 2 20.72 -49.62 -25.92
N GLU A 3 21.57 -49.47 -24.92
CA GLU A 3 21.31 -48.99 -23.57
C GLU A 3 21.00 -47.49 -23.65
N PHE A 4 19.72 -47.12 -23.64
CA PHE A 4 19.31 -45.72 -23.53
C PHE A 4 19.39 -45.34 -22.07
N ALA A 5 20.51 -44.70 -21.75
CA ALA A 5 20.77 -43.99 -20.52
C ALA A 5 19.51 -43.21 -20.07
N THR A 6 19.04 -43.56 -18.88
CA THR A 6 18.20 -42.72 -18.05
C THR A 6 18.88 -41.36 -17.92
N LEU A 7 18.42 -40.39 -18.69
CA LEU A 7 18.70 -38.98 -18.42
C LEU A 7 17.87 -38.61 -17.19
N GLU A 8 18.48 -38.80 -16.03
CA GLU A 8 18.09 -38.14 -14.80
C GLU A 8 18.20 -36.64 -15.07
N SER A 9 17.06 -35.98 -15.30
CA SER A 9 16.98 -34.53 -15.38
C SER A 9 17.62 -33.94 -14.12
N PRO A 10 18.70 -33.14 -14.23
CA PRO A 10 19.44 -32.63 -13.07
C PRO A 10 18.72 -31.50 -12.33
N TYR A 11 17.41 -31.30 -12.54
CA TYR A 11 16.61 -30.35 -11.78
C TYR A 11 16.08 -30.96 -10.47
N SER A 12 17.00 -31.57 -9.72
CA SER A 12 16.90 -31.62 -8.27
C SER A 12 17.48 -30.30 -7.75
N MET A 13 16.67 -29.24 -7.84
CA MET A 13 16.91 -28.04 -7.06
C MET A 13 16.16 -28.25 -5.74
N PRO A 14 16.85 -28.42 -4.60
CA PRO A 14 16.20 -28.19 -3.32
C PRO A 14 15.82 -26.72 -3.33
N VAL A 15 14.53 -26.42 -3.30
CA VAL A 15 14.04 -25.07 -3.06
C VAL A 15 14.51 -24.68 -1.66
N ALA A 16 15.72 -24.13 -1.60
CA ALA A 16 16.27 -23.55 -0.40
C ALA A 16 15.41 -22.33 -0.09
N LEU A 17 14.61 -22.46 0.98
CA LEU A 17 14.44 -21.43 2.00
C LEU A 17 14.45 -19.99 1.43
N HIS A 18 13.41 -19.63 0.68
CA HIS A 18 13.04 -18.22 0.64
C HIS A 18 12.33 -17.97 1.97
N GLY A 19 13.13 -17.58 2.97
CA GLY A 19 12.68 -17.30 4.32
C GLY A 19 11.48 -16.36 4.29
N ASP A 20 10.42 -16.81 4.95
CA ASP A 20 9.47 -16.04 5.73
C ASP A 20 9.41 -14.54 5.43
N LEU A 21 9.01 -14.17 4.21
CA LEU A 21 8.16 -13.00 4.11
C LEU A 21 6.83 -13.48 4.67
N ASP A 22 6.61 -13.23 5.96
CA ASP A 22 5.33 -13.42 6.62
C ASP A 22 4.29 -12.52 5.93
N LEU A 23 3.80 -13.00 4.79
CA LEU A 23 2.66 -12.46 4.05
C LEU A 23 1.35 -12.96 4.68
N THR A 24 1.44 -13.64 5.82
CA THR A 24 0.39 -14.38 6.48
C THR A 24 -0.20 -13.66 7.68
N ASP A 25 0.37 -12.53 8.12
CA ASP A 25 -0.24 -11.68 9.14
C ASP A 25 -1.66 -11.22 8.71
N PRO A 26 -2.73 -11.86 9.21
CA PRO A 26 -4.09 -11.53 8.79
C PRO A 26 -4.48 -10.14 9.31
N GLU A 27 -3.85 -9.70 10.41
CA GLU A 27 -4.05 -8.39 11.02
C GLU A 27 -3.45 -7.27 10.17
N ALA A 28 -2.23 -7.44 9.64
CA ALA A 28 -1.61 -6.48 8.74
C ALA A 28 -2.42 -6.32 7.45
N GLN A 29 -2.93 -7.42 6.92
CA GLN A 29 -3.78 -7.40 5.73
C GLN A 29 -5.15 -6.76 6.01
N THR A 30 -5.74 -7.01 7.18
CA THR A 30 -6.99 -6.35 7.62
C THR A 30 -6.79 -4.84 7.80
N ARG A 31 -5.67 -4.42 8.40
CA ARG A 31 -5.32 -3.01 8.58
C ARG A 31 -5.11 -2.31 7.24
N SER A 32 -4.41 -2.95 6.32
CA SER A 32 -4.22 -2.46 4.95
C SER A 32 -5.56 -2.28 4.22
N ARG A 33 -6.49 -3.23 4.35
CA ARG A 33 -7.84 -3.10 3.78
C ARG A 33 -8.62 -1.94 4.40
N ALA A 34 -8.60 -1.81 5.73
CA ALA A 34 -9.25 -0.71 6.43
C ALA A 34 -8.67 0.65 6.00
N LEU A 35 -7.35 0.75 5.83
CA LEU A 35 -6.68 1.96 5.35
C LEU A 35 -7.13 2.30 3.93
N ASN A 36 -7.13 1.33 3.02
CA ASN A 36 -7.59 1.55 1.64
C ASN A 36 -9.06 2.03 1.61
N GLN A 37 -9.92 1.44 2.44
CA GLN A 37 -11.32 1.87 2.53
C GLN A 37 -11.46 3.28 3.12
N PHE A 38 -10.63 3.64 4.09
CA PHE A 38 -10.56 5.00 4.61
C PHE A 38 -10.11 5.98 3.52
N LEU A 39 -9.01 5.69 2.81
CA LEU A 39 -8.45 6.54 1.75
C LEU A 39 -9.48 6.79 0.63
N ALA A 40 -10.12 5.73 0.14
CA ALA A 40 -11.19 5.84 -0.86
C ALA A 40 -12.38 6.69 -0.36
N GLY A 41 -12.70 6.62 0.93
CA GLY A 41 -13.77 7.43 1.53
C GLY A 41 -13.43 8.91 1.69
N VAL A 42 -12.15 9.27 1.82
CA VAL A 42 -11.72 10.67 2.00
C VAL A 42 -11.27 11.35 0.72
N GLU A 43 -10.88 10.59 -0.32
CA GLU A 43 -10.37 11.09 -1.61
C GLU A 43 -11.20 12.23 -2.18
N LEU A 44 -12.50 12.00 -2.41
CA LEU A 44 -13.39 13.00 -3.02
C LEU A 44 -13.50 14.28 -2.19
N LYS A 45 -13.47 14.17 -0.85
CA LYS A 45 -13.58 15.32 0.04
C LYS A 45 -12.26 16.09 0.10
N ALA A 46 -11.15 15.36 0.17
CA ALA A 46 -9.81 15.91 0.15
C ALA A 46 -9.56 16.69 -1.15
N PHE A 47 -9.92 16.09 -2.29
CA PHE A 47 -9.79 16.71 -3.60
C PHE A 47 -10.59 18.00 -3.70
N LYS A 48 -11.84 18.03 -3.24
CA LYS A 48 -12.63 19.28 -3.22
C LYS A 48 -12.01 20.38 -2.36
N ILE A 49 -11.43 20.01 -1.21
CA ILE A 49 -10.75 20.96 -0.33
C ILE A 49 -9.48 21.49 -1.00
N ALA A 50 -8.65 20.60 -1.54
CA ALA A 50 -7.42 20.95 -2.23
C ALA A 50 -7.69 21.80 -3.48
N GLN A 51 -8.72 21.46 -4.27
CA GLN A 51 -9.14 22.22 -5.43
C GLN A 51 -9.59 23.63 -5.05
N ALA A 52 -10.29 23.79 -3.92
CA ALA A 52 -10.69 25.10 -3.42
C ALA A 52 -9.50 25.95 -2.94
N ALA A 53 -8.46 25.31 -2.39
CA ALA A 53 -7.26 25.99 -1.89
C ALA A 53 -6.29 26.39 -3.02
N LEU A 54 -5.98 25.45 -3.92
CA LEU A 54 -4.93 25.59 -4.94
C LEU A 54 -5.42 26.22 -6.24
N ARG A 55 -6.74 26.20 -6.52
CA ARG A 55 -7.37 26.69 -7.76
C ARG A 55 -6.84 26.07 -9.05
N HIS A 56 -6.04 25.01 -8.93
CA HIS A 56 -5.48 24.20 -10.00
C HIS A 56 -5.78 22.73 -9.72
N GLU A 57 -6.35 22.04 -10.70
CA GLU A 57 -6.77 20.64 -10.55
C GLU A 57 -5.59 19.68 -10.39
N ASP A 58 -4.54 19.88 -11.18
CA ASP A 58 -3.35 19.02 -11.16
C ASP A 58 -2.61 19.11 -9.82
N ASP A 59 -2.36 20.32 -9.33
CA ASP A 59 -1.78 20.56 -8.00
C ASP A 59 -2.66 19.98 -6.88
N ALA A 60 -3.98 20.07 -7.02
CA ALA A 60 -4.91 19.51 -6.05
C ALA A 60 -4.87 17.98 -6.02
N LEU A 61 -4.77 17.33 -7.17
CA LEU A 61 -4.56 15.89 -7.24
C LEU A 61 -3.22 15.52 -6.62
N ASP A 62 -2.14 16.21 -6.98
CA ASP A 62 -0.81 15.92 -6.44
C ASP A 62 -0.79 16.05 -4.91
N ALA A 63 -1.37 17.12 -4.35
CA ALA A 63 -1.48 17.32 -2.91
C ALA A 63 -2.26 16.20 -2.20
N VAL A 64 -3.39 15.75 -2.76
CA VAL A 64 -4.16 14.65 -2.18
C VAL A 64 -3.38 13.35 -2.24
N GLN A 65 -2.76 13.03 -3.38
CA GLN A 65 -2.02 11.79 -3.57
C GLN A 65 -0.80 11.72 -2.64
N ASP A 66 -0.05 12.81 -2.49
CA ASP A 66 1.07 12.86 -1.53
C ASP A 66 0.59 12.69 -0.09
N ALA A 67 -0.53 13.33 0.28
CA ALA A 67 -1.10 13.15 1.61
C ALA A 67 -1.53 11.70 1.88
N MET A 68 -2.12 11.03 0.89
CA MET A 68 -2.47 9.61 0.97
C MET A 68 -1.22 8.72 1.12
N LEU A 69 -0.19 8.96 0.31
CA LEU A 69 1.07 8.21 0.34
C LEU A 69 1.80 8.39 1.67
N GLN A 70 1.86 9.62 2.18
CA GLN A 70 2.49 9.92 3.47
C GLN A 70 1.73 9.24 4.61
N LEU A 71 0.39 9.24 4.58
CA LEU A 71 -0.41 8.52 5.56
C LEU A 71 -0.13 7.01 5.52
N ALA A 72 -0.11 6.42 4.33
CA ALA A 72 0.12 4.99 4.16
C ALA A 72 1.54 4.56 4.53
N ARG A 73 2.55 5.40 4.33
CA ARG A 73 3.94 5.06 4.67
C ARG A 73 4.27 5.27 6.14
N ALA A 74 3.82 6.37 6.73
CA ALA A 74 4.23 6.77 8.08
C ALA A 74 3.23 6.38 9.18
N TYR A 75 1.96 6.14 8.82
CA TYR A 75 0.87 5.98 9.78
C TYR A 75 -0.04 4.78 9.50
N ALA A 76 0.32 3.88 8.57
CA ALA A 76 -0.46 2.66 8.31
C ALA A 76 -0.66 1.80 9.56
N ASP A 77 0.30 1.79 10.49
CA ASP A 77 0.23 1.06 11.75
C ASP A 77 -0.62 1.71 12.84
N ARG A 78 -1.09 2.95 12.63
CA ARG A 78 -1.94 3.67 13.58
C ARG A 78 -3.37 3.12 13.57
N PRO A 79 -4.13 3.28 14.67
CA PRO A 79 -5.52 2.89 14.69
C PRO A 79 -6.36 3.75 13.71
N PRO A 80 -7.44 3.21 13.13
CA PRO A 80 -8.27 3.92 12.14
C PRO A 80 -8.87 5.25 12.63
N GLN A 81 -9.01 5.39 13.95
CA GLN A 81 -9.52 6.59 14.62
C GLN A 81 -8.56 7.78 14.47
N GLU A 82 -7.25 7.52 14.37
CA GLU A 82 -6.21 8.54 14.23
C GLU A 82 -5.95 8.91 12.76
N TRP A 83 -6.28 8.05 11.79
CA TRP A 83 -6.01 8.29 10.38
C TRP A 83 -6.68 9.55 9.86
N LYS A 84 -7.93 9.81 10.26
CA LYS A 84 -8.69 10.98 9.80
C LYS A 84 -8.01 12.30 10.18
N PRO A 85 -7.76 12.61 11.47
CA PRO A 85 -7.09 13.87 11.83
C PRO A 85 -5.67 13.96 11.28
N LEU A 86 -4.93 12.85 11.18
CA LEU A 86 -3.58 12.85 10.59
C LEU A 86 -3.62 13.20 9.10
N PHE A 87 -4.53 12.60 8.34
CA PHE A 87 -4.70 12.86 6.90
C PHE A 87 -4.95 14.35 6.62
N TYR A 88 -5.90 14.97 7.34
CA TYR A 88 -6.18 16.39 7.15
C TYR A 88 -5.02 17.29 7.59
N ARG A 89 -4.26 16.91 8.63
CA ARG A 89 -3.03 17.65 8.98
C ARG A 89 -1.96 17.55 7.90
N ILE A 90 -1.78 16.38 7.30
CA ILE A 90 -0.82 16.20 6.21
C ILE A 90 -1.26 17.04 5.00
N LEU A 91 -2.55 16.99 4.65
CA LEU A 91 -3.12 17.75 3.54
C LEU A 91 -3.04 19.27 3.76
N GLU A 92 -3.23 19.75 4.99
CA GLU A 92 -3.15 21.19 5.32
C GLU A 92 -1.71 21.72 5.35
N ASN A 93 -0.73 20.86 5.64
CA ASN A 93 0.69 21.24 5.63
C ASN A 93 1.30 21.28 4.22
N ARG A 94 0.52 20.96 3.19
CA ARG A 94 0.91 20.89 1.78
C ARG A 94 0.42 22.13 1.05
#